data_AF-A0A6J6IXS0-F1
#
_entry.id   AF-A0A6J6IXS0-F1
#
_cell.length_a   1.000
_cell.length_b   1.000
_cell.length_c   1.000
_cell.angle_alpha   90.00
_cell.angle_beta   90.00
_cell.angle_gamma   90.00
#
_symmetry.space_group_name_H-M   'P 1'
#
loop_
_entity.id
_entity.type
_entity.pdbx_description
1 polymer ?
#
loop_
_entity_poly.entity_id
_entity_poly.type
_entity_poly.pdbx_seq_one_letter_code
_entity_poly.pdbx_strand_id
1 'polypeptide(L)'
;MVAALFPEFDISAAQQRDQNPDLYTQRYRSAEIIRHEDGSTEVPQDEAIALMFNTCDPEMALWAANKLRRQYWESFVEPSPLWAWPEIATLVVACTRDELTNPEPMRVAAAKISNSTYVELECDHSPMLSEPKSFTDLLIHFAK
;
A
#
# COMPACT_ATOMS: atom_id res chain seq x y z
N MET A 1 -2.39 -5.89 3.54
CA MET A 1 -2.17 -4.80 2.57
C MET A 1 -2.01 -5.43 1.20
N VAL A 2 -2.85 -5.06 0.23
CA VAL A 2 -2.67 -5.51 -1.16
C VAL A 2 -1.72 -4.51 -1.82
N ALA A 3 -0.44 -4.89 -1.77
CA ALA A 3 0.76 -4.34 -2.42
C ALA A 3 0.90 -2.82 -2.61
N ALA A 4 1.22 -2.05 -1.56
CA ALA A 4 1.71 -0.67 -1.74
C ALA A 4 3.12 -0.61 -2.37
N LEU A 5 3.94 -1.66 -2.21
CA LEU A 5 5.34 -1.70 -2.64
C LEU A 5 5.74 -3.13 -3.01
N PHE A 6 6.13 -3.36 -4.26
CA PHE A 6 6.84 -4.59 -4.63
C PHE A 6 8.34 -4.41 -4.35
N PRO A 7 9.02 -5.33 -3.65
CA PRO A 7 10.47 -5.27 -3.53
C PRO A 7 11.15 -5.32 -4.90
N GLU A 8 12.08 -4.40 -5.12
CA GLU A 8 13.15 -4.59 -6.11
C GLU A 8 14.23 -5.49 -5.50
N PHE A 9 14.87 -6.32 -6.33
CA PHE A 9 15.92 -7.22 -5.87
C PHE A 9 17.20 -6.44 -5.52
N ASP A 10 17.96 -6.98 -4.56
CA ASP A 10 19.26 -6.47 -4.11
C ASP A 10 19.29 -5.06 -3.49
N ILE A 11 18.14 -4.39 -3.36
CA ILE A 11 18.02 -3.08 -2.71
C ILE A 11 16.97 -3.13 -1.59
N SER A 12 17.10 -2.22 -0.63
CA SER A 12 16.14 -2.05 0.45
C SER A 12 14.93 -1.21 0.01
N ALA A 13 13.80 -1.36 0.70
CA ALA A 13 12.62 -0.55 0.42
C ALA A 13 12.88 0.95 0.64
N ALA A 14 13.79 1.31 1.56
CA ALA A 14 14.25 2.68 1.74
C ALA A 14 15.00 3.20 0.50
N GLN A 15 15.93 2.40 -0.05
CA GLN A 15 16.63 2.75 -1.30
C GLN A 15 15.66 2.86 -2.48
N GLN A 16 14.70 1.94 -2.58
CA GLN A 16 13.69 1.96 -3.63
C GLN A 16 12.82 3.23 -3.56
N ARG A 17 12.40 3.65 -2.36
CA ARG A 17 11.71 4.93 -2.14
C ARG A 17 12.56 6.11 -2.61
N ASP A 18 13.83 6.14 -2.23
CA ASP A 18 14.71 7.25 -2.55
C ASP A 18 14.99 7.34 -4.07
N GLN A 19 14.96 6.20 -4.78
CA GLN A 19 15.11 6.12 -6.24
C GLN A 19 13.81 6.37 -7.02
N ASN A 20 12.66 6.03 -6.44
CA ASN A 20 11.35 6.20 -7.05
C ASN A 20 10.44 7.02 -6.13
N PRO A 21 10.57 8.36 -6.16
CA PRO A 21 9.76 9.22 -5.32
C PRO A 21 8.26 9.01 -5.60
N ASP A 22 7.91 8.70 -6.85
CA ASP A 22 6.53 8.51 -7.34
C ASP A 22 5.82 7.27 -6.81
N LEU A 23 6.46 6.45 -5.97
CA LEU A 23 5.77 5.41 -5.20
C LEU A 23 4.66 5.99 -4.32
N TYR A 24 4.91 7.15 -3.72
CA TYR A 24 3.96 7.79 -2.83
C TYR A 24 3.33 9.01 -3.49
N THR A 25 2.05 9.23 -3.21
CA THR A 25 1.31 10.39 -3.69
C THR A 25 1.93 11.70 -3.15
N GLN A 26 1.61 12.81 -3.80
CA GLN A 26 1.94 14.12 -3.25
C GLN A 26 1.27 14.36 -1.89
N ARG A 27 0.03 13.87 -1.71
CA ARG A 27 -0.73 14.03 -0.47
C ARG A 27 -0.04 13.38 0.72
N TYR A 28 0.53 12.19 0.55
CA TYR A 28 1.32 11.52 1.59
C TYR A 28 2.63 12.25 1.88
N ARG A 29 3.36 12.69 0.84
CA ARG A 29 4.64 13.40 1.04
C ARG A 29 4.47 14.72 1.78
N SER A 30 3.29 15.32 1.74
CA SER A 30 2.94 16.55 2.47
C SER A 30 2.20 16.31 3.79
N ALA A 31 1.89 15.06 4.13
CA ALA A 31 1.18 14.73 5.37
C ALA A 31 2.06 14.93 6.60
N GLU A 32 1.46 15.37 7.70
CA GLU A 32 2.17 15.45 8.98
C GLU A 32 2.33 14.06 9.58
N ILE A 33 3.57 13.56 9.63
CA ILE A 33 3.91 12.28 10.26
C ILE A 33 4.65 12.55 11.56
N ILE A 34 4.13 12.02 12.66
CA ILE A 34 4.79 12.13 13.96
C ILE A 34 5.95 11.14 13.99
N ARG A 35 7.14 11.64 14.35
CA ARG A 35 8.34 10.82 14.55
C ARG A 35 8.65 10.78 16.04
N HIS A 36 8.80 9.58 16.58
CA HIS A 36 9.10 9.36 17.99
C HIS A 36 10.60 9.14 18.21
N GLU A 37 11.08 9.37 19.44
CA GLU A 37 12.50 9.21 19.79
C GLU A 37 13.01 7.78 19.63
N ASP A 38 12.12 6.79 19.74
CA ASP A 38 12.44 5.38 19.56
C ASP A 38 12.58 4.97 18.07
N GLY A 39 12.44 5.90 17.13
CA GLY A 39 12.54 5.64 15.69
C GLY A 39 11.22 5.24 15.03
N SER A 40 10.17 4.97 15.81
CA SER A 40 8.85 4.68 15.26
C SER A 40 8.17 5.94 14.71
N THR A 41 7.26 5.76 13.76
CA THR A 41 6.40 6.84 13.26
C THR A 41 4.93 6.53 13.47
N GLU A 42 4.15 7.60 13.55
CA GLU A 42 2.71 7.55 13.72
C GLU A 42 2.05 8.48 12.70
N VAL A 43 1.03 7.96 12.01
CA VAL A 43 0.15 8.78 11.17
C VAL A 43 -0.96 9.30 12.08
N PRO A 44 -1.09 10.63 12.28
CA PRO A 44 -2.20 11.21 13.04
C PRO A 44 -3.56 10.75 12.50
N GLN A 45 -4.58 10.71 13.34
CA GLN A 45 -5.90 10.20 12.98
C GLN A 45 -6.48 10.87 11.73
N ASP A 46 -6.45 12.20 11.67
CA ASP A 46 -7.01 12.96 10.53
C ASP A 46 -6.23 12.69 9.24
N GLU A 47 -4.90 12.56 9.34
CA GLU A 47 -4.05 12.18 8.21
C GLU A 47 -4.35 10.75 7.75
N ALA A 48 -4.53 9.81 8.68
CA ALA A 48 -4.87 8.44 8.37
C ALA A 48 -6.23 8.34 7.65
N ILE A 49 -7.23 9.09 8.10
CA ILE A 49 -8.54 9.16 7.43
C ILE A 49 -8.37 9.71 6.01
N ALA A 50 -7.65 10.83 5.85
CA ALA A 50 -7.45 11.46 4.55
C ALA A 50 -6.62 10.61 3.57
N LEU A 51 -5.65 9.83 4.06
CA LEU A 51 -4.74 9.05 3.24
C LEU A 51 -5.29 7.65 2.93
N MET A 52 -5.77 6.95 3.95
CA MET A 52 -5.99 5.50 3.90
C MET A 52 -7.47 5.08 3.96
N PHE A 53 -8.35 5.96 4.43
CA PHE A 53 -9.77 5.66 4.69
C PHE A 53 -10.70 6.72 4.09
N ASN A 54 -10.27 7.40 3.03
CA ASN A 54 -10.92 8.61 2.53
C ASN A 54 -12.25 8.35 1.81
N THR A 55 -12.52 7.09 1.43
CA THR A 55 -13.80 6.68 0.82
C THR A 55 -14.65 5.81 1.75
N CYS A 56 -14.18 5.54 2.97
CA CYS A 56 -14.97 4.81 3.98
C CYS A 56 -16.11 5.68 4.53
N ASP A 57 -17.15 5.04 5.06
CA ASP A 57 -18.13 5.71 5.92
C ASP A 57 -17.41 6.41 7.09
N PRO A 58 -17.83 7.63 7.52
CA PRO A 58 -17.12 8.38 8.56
C PRO A 58 -16.93 7.62 9.88
N GLU A 59 -17.91 6.81 10.31
CA GLU A 59 -17.77 6.01 11.54
C GLU A 59 -16.73 4.91 11.35
N MET A 60 -16.73 4.26 10.18
CA MET A 60 -15.74 3.24 9.83
C MET A 60 -14.33 3.82 9.71
N ALA A 61 -14.18 4.98 9.06
CA ALA A 61 -12.91 5.67 8.90
C ALA A 61 -12.31 6.04 10.26
N LEU A 62 -13.13 6.62 11.15
CA LEU A 62 -12.72 6.97 12.50
C LEU A 62 -12.34 5.73 13.31
N TRP A 63 -13.15 4.67 13.25
CA TRP A 63 -12.84 3.41 13.93
C TRP A 63 -11.51 2.83 13.44
N ALA A 64 -11.29 2.77 12.13
CA ALA A 64 -10.09 2.19 11.52
C ALA A 64 -8.83 3.00 11.84
N ALA A 65 -8.91 4.33 11.73
CA ALA A 65 -7.80 5.22 12.09
C ALA A 65 -7.39 5.05 13.57
N ASN A 66 -8.35 4.84 14.47
CA ASN A 66 -8.09 4.56 15.90
C ASN A 66 -7.46 3.18 16.16
N LYS A 67 -7.43 2.28 15.17
CA LYS A 67 -6.73 0.99 15.28
C LYS A 67 -5.28 1.04 14.83
N LEU A 68 -4.85 2.13 14.18
CA LEU A 68 -3.46 2.27 13.77
C LEU A 68 -2.52 2.28 14.97
N ARG A 69 -1.32 1.75 14.74
CA ARG A 69 -0.24 1.67 15.73
C ARG A 69 1.01 2.30 15.14
N ARG A 70 1.92 2.71 16.01
CA ARG A 70 3.24 3.16 15.61
C ARG A 70 3.95 2.08 14.80
N GLN A 71 4.60 2.48 13.72
CA GLN A 71 5.32 1.59 12.83
C GLN A 71 6.82 1.87 12.91
N TYR A 72 7.59 0.80 12.95
CA TYR A 72 9.05 0.80 12.86
C TYR A 72 9.44 0.55 11.40
N TRP A 73 10.52 1.19 10.96
CA TRP A 73 10.96 1.18 9.55
C TRP A 73 12.29 0.46 9.35
N GLU A 74 12.81 -0.18 10.39
CA GLU A 74 14.07 -0.91 10.37
C GLU A 74 14.03 -2.04 9.35
N SER A 75 12.89 -2.72 9.19
CA SER A 75 12.72 -3.75 8.15
C SER A 75 12.79 -3.18 6.73
N PHE A 76 12.72 -1.86 6.54
CA PHE A 76 12.80 -1.22 5.22
C PHE A 76 14.23 -0.86 4.83
N VAL A 77 15.21 -0.94 5.75
CA VAL A 77 16.61 -0.64 5.43
C VAL A 77 17.41 -1.86 5.01
N GLU A 78 16.89 -3.07 5.27
CA GLU A 78 17.48 -4.31 4.78
C GLU A 78 17.04 -4.61 3.34
N PRO A 79 17.95 -5.11 2.47
CA PRO A 79 17.57 -5.59 1.16
C PRO A 79 16.55 -6.73 1.24
N SER A 80 15.63 -6.78 0.27
CA SER A 80 14.74 -7.92 0.14
C SER A 80 15.53 -9.21 -0.06
N PRO A 81 15.23 -10.31 0.66
CA PRO A 81 15.88 -11.61 0.44
C PRO A 81 15.40 -12.29 -0.85
N LEU A 82 14.44 -11.70 -1.56
CA LEU A 82 13.89 -12.22 -2.81
C LEU A 82 14.87 -11.97 -3.96
N TRP A 83 15.22 -13.03 -4.69
CA TRP A 83 16.10 -12.98 -5.87
C TRP A 83 15.37 -13.36 -7.17
N ALA A 84 14.13 -13.84 -7.07
CA ALA A 84 13.22 -14.09 -8.18
C ALA A 84 11.77 -14.10 -7.67
N TRP A 85 10.82 -13.68 -8.51
CA TRP A 85 9.40 -13.85 -8.21
C TRP A 85 8.97 -15.32 -8.31
N PRO A 86 8.11 -15.81 -7.42
CA PRO A 86 7.58 -17.17 -7.55
C PRO A 86 6.72 -17.28 -8.82
N GLU A 87 6.75 -18.44 -9.50
CA GLU A 87 5.99 -18.69 -10.74
C GLU A 87 4.48 -18.94 -10.50
N ILE A 88 3.97 -18.57 -9.33
CA ILE A 88 2.57 -18.75 -8.97
C ILE A 88 1.70 -17.64 -9.58
N ALA A 89 0.45 -17.97 -9.88
CA ALA A 89 -0.53 -16.97 -10.27
C ALA A 89 -0.62 -15.89 -9.19
N THR A 90 -0.40 -14.63 -9.59
CA THR A 90 -0.32 -13.49 -8.67
C THR A 90 -1.35 -12.43 -9.06
N LEU A 91 -2.23 -12.06 -8.13
CA LEU A 91 -3.14 -10.92 -8.32
C LEU A 91 -2.51 -9.67 -7.72
N VAL A 92 -2.44 -8.60 -8.51
CA VAL A 92 -2.06 -7.26 -8.06
C VAL A 92 -3.28 -6.36 -8.19
N VAL A 93 -3.72 -5.79 -7.07
CA VAL A 93 -4.86 -4.86 -7.04
C VAL A 93 -4.36 -3.49 -6.65
N ALA A 94 -4.56 -2.50 -7.51
CA ALA A 94 -4.29 -1.10 -7.21
C ALA A 94 -5.61 -0.38 -6.88
N CYS A 95 -5.60 0.41 -5.81
CA CYS A 95 -6.74 1.23 -5.41
C CYS A 95 -6.61 2.64 -5.98
N THR A 96 -7.55 3.05 -6.83
CA THR A 96 -7.41 4.31 -7.60
C THR A 96 -7.75 5.57 -6.82
N ARG A 97 -8.33 5.42 -5.61
CA ARG A 97 -8.59 6.51 -4.65
C ARG A 97 -7.63 6.45 -3.47
N ASP A 98 -6.55 5.68 -3.58
CA ASP A 98 -5.49 5.64 -2.60
C ASP A 98 -4.71 6.97 -2.61
N GLU A 99 -4.76 7.69 -1.49
CA GLU A 99 -4.06 8.95 -1.31
C GLU A 99 -2.70 8.75 -0.61
N LEU A 100 -2.29 7.50 -0.38
CA LEU A 100 -0.99 7.12 0.18
C LEU A 100 0.00 6.66 -0.90
N THR A 101 -0.39 5.68 -1.72
CA THR A 101 0.44 5.13 -2.80
C THR A 101 -0.13 5.38 -4.19
N ASN A 102 0.76 5.55 -5.17
CA ASN A 102 0.34 5.71 -6.57
C ASN A 102 0.15 4.34 -7.26
N PRO A 103 -0.89 4.18 -8.10
CA PRO A 103 -1.14 2.94 -8.82
C PRO A 103 -0.13 2.67 -9.94
N GLU A 104 0.40 3.72 -10.58
CA GLU A 104 1.26 3.58 -11.76
C GLU A 104 2.58 2.81 -11.48
N PRO A 105 3.35 3.12 -10.42
CA PRO A 105 4.49 2.29 -10.03
C PRO A 105 4.13 0.83 -9.74
N MET A 106 2.94 0.56 -9.16
CA MET A 106 2.48 -0.80 -8.92
C MET A 106 2.22 -1.53 -10.24
N ARG A 107 1.61 -0.85 -11.23
CA ARG A 107 1.39 -1.39 -12.58
C ARG A 107 2.71 -1.76 -13.26
N VAL A 108 3.70 -0.87 -13.19
CA VAL A 108 5.05 -1.11 -13.73
C VAL A 108 5.73 -2.30 -13.04
N ALA A 109 5.63 -2.39 -11.72
CA ALA A 109 6.20 -3.50 -10.96
C ALA A 109 5.49 -4.83 -11.24
N ALA A 110 4.15 -4.84 -11.33
CA ALA A 110 3.36 -6.01 -11.66
C ALA A 110 3.76 -6.61 -13.02
N ALA A 111 4.07 -5.77 -14.01
CA ALA A 111 4.53 -6.21 -15.33
C ALA A 111 5.88 -6.96 -15.30
N LYS A 112 6.66 -6.86 -14.21
CA LYS A 112 7.91 -7.63 -14.00
C LYS A 112 7.66 -9.02 -13.40
N ILE A 113 6.46 -9.27 -12.89
CA ILE A 113 6.09 -10.53 -12.24
C ILE A 113 5.47 -11.44 -13.29
N SER A 114 6.15 -12.55 -13.61
CA SER A 114 5.60 -13.61 -14.46
C SER A 114 4.30 -14.14 -13.84
N ASN A 115 3.29 -14.38 -14.68
CA ASN A 115 1.99 -14.90 -14.24
C ASN A 115 1.22 -13.97 -13.28
N SER A 116 1.43 -12.64 -13.40
CA SER A 116 0.64 -11.66 -12.68
C SER A 116 -0.58 -11.19 -13.46
N THR A 117 -1.66 -10.87 -12.74
CA THR A 117 -2.83 -10.15 -13.25
C THR A 117 -2.94 -8.84 -12.49
N TYR A 118 -2.92 -7.70 -13.19
CA TYR A 118 -3.10 -6.38 -12.60
C TYR A 118 -4.54 -5.91 -12.79
N VAL A 119 -5.17 -5.44 -11.72
CA VAL A 119 -6.53 -4.92 -11.70
C VAL A 119 -6.56 -3.62 -10.92
N GLU A 120 -7.34 -2.65 -11.41
CA GLU A 120 -7.65 -1.43 -10.68
C GLU A 120 -9.03 -1.52 -10.05
N LEU A 121 -9.13 -1.11 -8.80
CA LEU A 121 -10.38 -1.03 -8.06
C LEU A 121 -10.57 0.41 -7.58
N GLU A 122 -11.78 0.94 -7.72
CA GLU A 122 -12.13 2.28 -7.25
C GLU A 122 -12.37 2.25 -5.73
N CYS A 123 -11.28 2.26 -4.97
CA CYS A 123 -11.22 2.17 -3.50
C CYS A 123 -10.12 3.08 -2.95
N ASP A 124 -10.21 3.42 -1.67
CA ASP A 124 -9.08 3.95 -0.91
C ASP A 124 -8.04 2.85 -0.62
N HIS A 125 -6.98 3.17 0.13
CA HIS A 125 -5.91 2.24 0.51
C HIS A 125 -6.40 0.95 1.18
N SER A 126 -7.64 0.93 1.66
CA SER A 126 -8.23 -0.14 2.47
C SER A 126 -9.47 -0.73 1.80
N PRO A 127 -9.34 -1.44 0.66
CA PRO A 127 -10.47 -1.98 -0.10
C PRO A 127 -11.35 -2.94 0.70
N MET A 128 -10.78 -3.59 1.72
CA MET A 128 -11.53 -4.46 2.64
C MET A 128 -12.49 -3.69 3.56
N LEU A 129 -12.37 -2.37 3.65
CA LEU A 129 -13.23 -1.49 4.44
C LEU A 129 -14.09 -0.59 3.55
N SER A 130 -13.49 0.05 2.54
CA SER A 130 -14.20 0.95 1.64
C SER A 130 -15.08 0.22 0.63
N GLU A 131 -14.58 -0.86 0.05
CA GLU A 131 -15.25 -1.61 -1.03
C GLU A 131 -15.24 -3.14 -0.80
N PRO A 132 -15.71 -3.62 0.38
CA PRO A 132 -15.53 -5.01 0.80
C PRO A 132 -16.18 -6.00 -0.15
N LYS A 133 -17.33 -5.66 -0.74
CA LYS A 133 -18.03 -6.54 -1.68
C LYS A 133 -17.24 -6.69 -2.98
N SER A 134 -16.90 -5.57 -3.62
CA SER A 134 -16.17 -5.52 -4.88
C SER A 134 -14.81 -6.22 -4.76
N PHE A 135 -14.11 -5.98 -3.64
CA PHE A 135 -12.84 -6.64 -3.35
C PHE A 135 -13.00 -8.14 -3.12
N THR A 136 -14.04 -8.58 -2.39
CA THR A 136 -14.31 -10.02 -2.17
C THR A 136 -14.66 -10.74 -3.48
N ASP A 137 -15.51 -10.14 -4.32
CA ASP A 137 -15.88 -10.71 -5.62
C ASP A 137 -14.64 -10.89 -6.50
N LEU A 138 -13.72 -9.92 -6.50
CA LEU A 138 -12.44 -10.00 -7.21
C LEU A 138 -11.58 -11.15 -6.71
N LEU A 139 -11.41 -11.29 -5.40
CA LEU A 139 -10.63 -12.39 -4.80
C LEU A 139 -11.23 -13.76 -5.13
N ILE A 140 -12.56 -13.91 -5.05
CA ILE A 140 -13.26 -15.15 -5.41
C ILE A 140 -13.11 -15.46 -6.90
N HIS A 141 -13.14 -14.45 -7.77
CA HIS A 141 -12.95 -14.65 -9.19
C HIS A 141 -11.53 -15.14 -9.51
N PHE A 142 -10.52 -14.54 -8.88
CA PHE A 142 -9.12 -14.90 -9.11
C PHE A 142 -8.73 -16.27 -8.53
N ALA A 143 -9.33 -16.67 -7.42
CA ALA A 143 -9.01 -17.95 -6.76
C ALA A 143 -9.57 -19.20 -7.46
N LYS A 144 -10.32 -19.03 -8.55
CA LYS A 144 -10.92 -20.12 -9.34
C LYS A 144 -9.98 -20.57 -10.45
#